data_AF-K2DIX6-F1
#
_entry.id   AF-K2DIX6-F1
#
_cell.length_a   1.000
_cell.length_b   1.000
_cell.length_c   1.000
_cell.angle_alpha   90.00
_cell.angle_beta   90.00
_cell.angle_gamma   90.00
#
_symmetry.space_group_name_H-M   'P 1'
#
loop_
_entity.id
_entity.type
_entity.pdbx_description
1 polymer ?
#
loop_
_entity_poly.entity_id
_entity_poly.type
_entity_poly.pdbx_seq_one_letter_code
_entity_poly.pdbx_strand_id
1 'polypeptide(L)' 'MGSAWARVHTWDGSKFVWSSDWLQADEQVMRPMVKNSASKYAEEKKLTRRTPADCQS' A
#
# COMPACT_ATOMS: atom_id res chain seq x y z
N MET A 1 2.23 -5.89 0.86
CA MET A 1 1.96 -4.44 0.84
C MET A 1 3.27 -3.74 1.16
N GLY A 2 3.52 -2.54 0.63
CA GLY A 2 4.68 -1.73 1.01
C GLY A 2 4.62 -1.34 2.50
N SER A 3 5.50 -0.45 2.95
CA SER A 3 5.44 0.05 4.33
C SER A 3 4.05 0.63 4.63
N ALA A 4 3.29 -0.04 5.50
CA ALA A 4 1.95 0.37 5.92
C ALA A 4 1.98 1.37 7.09
N TRP A 5 3.17 1.80 7.49
CA TRP A 5 3.38 2.74 8.58
C TRP A 5 4.03 4.01 8.04
N ALA A 6 3.50 5.15 8.43
CA ALA A 6 4.02 6.46 8.05
C ALA A 6 4.09 7.38 9.27
N ARG A 7 4.85 8.45 9.12
CA ARG A 7 4.87 9.58 10.05
C ARG A 7 4.79 10.87 9.24
N VAL A 8 4.18 11.89 9.84
CA VAL A 8 4.01 13.19 9.22
C VAL A 8 5.07 14.14 9.76
N HIS A 9 5.73 14.82 8.82
CA HIS A 9 6.52 16.01 9.08
C HIS A 9 5.75 17.23 8.61
N THR A 10 5.78 18.30 9.40
CA THR A 10 5.22 19.60 9.02
C THR A 10 6.35 20.60 8.82
N TRP A 11 6.30 21.38 7.75
CA TRP A 11 7.23 22.48 7.49
C TRP A 11 6.81 23.71 8.30
N ASP A 12 7.71 24.25 9.13
CA ASP A 12 7.43 25.42 9.98
C ASP A 12 7.85 26.77 9.36
N GLY A 13 8.36 26.75 8.13
CA GLY A 13 8.95 27.92 7.46
C GLY A 13 10.48 27.90 7.38
N SER A 14 11.13 27.07 8.20
CA SER A 14 12.59 26.96 8.27
C SER A 14 13.13 25.53 8.27
N LYS A 15 12.37 24.57 8.83
CA LYS A 15 12.72 23.16 8.90
C LYS A 15 11.48 22.28 8.94
N PHE A 16 11.68 20.99 8.66
CA PHE A 16 10.68 19.96 8.92
C PHE A 16 10.73 19.55 10.38
N VAL A 17 9.58 19.59 11.04
CA VAL A 17 9.39 19.11 12.41
C VAL A 17 8.47 17.89 12.42
N TRP A 18 8.74 16.92 13.29
CA TRP A 18 7.84 15.79 13.49
C TRP A 18 6.54 16.30 14.10
N SER A 19 5.42 15.96 13.46
CA SER A 19 4.09 16.41 13.89
C SER A 19 3.11 15.26 14.15
N SER A 20 3.50 14.01 13.89
CA SER A 20 2.72 12.83 14.25
C SER A 20 3.57 11.71 14.83
N ASP A 21 2.90 10.84 15.59
CA ASP A 21 3.37 9.50 15.87
C ASP A 21 3.25 8.58 14.63
N TRP A 22 3.58 7.31 14.79
CA TRP A 22 3.39 6.30 13.76
C TRP A 22 1.91 6.10 13.44
N LEU A 23 1.57 6.22 12.16
CA LEU A 23 0.23 6.04 11.62
C LEU A 23 0.21 4.76 10.78
N GLN A 24 -0.74 3.86 11.07
CA GLN A 24 -0.96 2.64 10.30
C GLN A 24 -2.03 2.85 9.23
N ALA A 25 -1.77 2.36 8.03
CA ALA A 25 -2.75 2.33 6.95
C ALA A 25 -3.86 1.30 7.24
N ASP A 26 -5.10 1.67 6.94
CA ASP A 26 -6.24 0.76 7.04
C ASP A 26 -6.26 -0.23 5.87
N GLU A 27 -5.88 -1.48 6.16
CA GLU A 27 -5.86 -2.53 5.16
C GLU A 27 -7.26 -2.93 4.66
N GLN A 28 -8.32 -2.74 5.46
CA GLN A 28 -9.67 -3.10 5.04
C GLN A 28 -10.13 -2.24 3.85
N VAL A 29 -9.68 -0.98 3.81
CA VAL A 29 -9.93 -0.05 2.72
C VAL A 29 -8.96 -0.26 1.56
N MET A 30 -7.66 -0.45 1.84
CA MET A 30 -6.65 -0.54 0.78
C MET A 30 -6.68 -1.86 0.00
N ARG A 31 -6.93 -3.00 0.67
CA ARG A 31 -6.92 -4.33 0.04
C ARG A 31 -7.84 -4.44 -1.19
N PRO A 32 -9.11 -4.00 -1.18
CA PRO A 32 -9.95 -4.07 -2.38
C PRO A 32 -9.41 -3.22 -3.53
N MET A 33 -8.85 -2.04 -3.25
CA MET A 33 -8.27 -1.17 -4.27
C MET A 33 -7.05 -1.82 -4.93
N VAL A 34 -6.12 -2.36 -4.12
CA VAL A 34 -4.93 -3.06 -4.62
C VAL A 34 -5.31 -4.27 -5.47
N LYS A 35 -6.28 -5.07 -5.01
CA LYS A 35 -6.77 -6.23 -5.77
C LYS A 35 -7.38 -5.82 -7.11
N ASN A 36 -8.18 -4.76 -7.14
CA ASN A 36 -8.81 -4.28 -8.38
C ASN A 36 -7.74 -3.81 -9.38
N SER A 37 -6.80 -2.96 -8.96
CA SER A 37 -5.72 -2.48 -9.84
C SER A 37 -4.82 -3.62 -10.34
N ALA A 38 -4.47 -4.58 -9.47
CA ALA A 38 -3.68 -5.75 -9.86
C ALA A 38 -4.44 -6.66 -10.85
N SER A 39 -5.77 -6.77 -10.70
CA SER A 39 -6.62 -7.54 -11.61
C SER A 39 -6.59 -6.95 -13.02
N LYS A 40 -6.84 -5.64 -13.13
CA LYS A 40 -6.81 -4.91 -14.41
C LYS A 40 -5.45 -5.02 -15.09
N TYR A 41 -4.37 -4.82 -14.34
CA TYR A 41 -3.02 -4.95 -14.88
C TYR A 41 -2.74 -6.36 -15.41
N ALA A 42 -3.16 -7.40 -14.68
CA ALA A 42 -2.98 -8.77 -15.12
C ALA A 42 -3.75 -9.07 -16.42
N GLU A 43 -4.97 -8.54 -16.56
CA GLU A 43 -5.77 -8.65 -17.78
C GLU A 43 -5.09 -7.95 -18.97
N GLU A 44 -4.68 -6.69 -18.80
CA GLU A 44 -3.99 -5.91 -19.84
C GLU A 44 -2.69 -6.56 -20.31
N LYS A 45 -1.96 -7.18 -19.39
CA LYS A 45 -0.67 -7.82 -19.67
C LYS A 45 -0.78 -9.32 -19.98
N LYS A 46 -2.00 -9.87 -20.03
CA LYS A 46 -2.26 -11.31 -20.22
C LYS A 46 -1.46 -12.18 -19.25
N LEU A 47 -1.34 -11.71 -18.01
CA LEU A 47 -0.64 -12.42 -16.94
C LEU A 47 -1.61 -13.35 -16.21
N THR A 48 -1.24 -14.62 -16.11
CA THR A 48 -1.99 -15.59 -15.31
C THR A 48 -1.70 -15.34 -13.83
N ARG A 49 -2.76 -15.22 -13.01
CA ARG A 49 -2.60 -15.12 -11.55
C ARG A 49 -1.96 -16.39 -11.01
N ARG A 50 -1.06 -16.24 -10.03
CA ARG A 50 -0.49 -17.36 -9.28
C ARG A 50 -1.61 -18.14 -8.58
N THR A 51 -1.44 -19.45 -8.48
CA THR A 51 -2.43 -20.30 -7.81
C THR A 51 -2.38 -20.06 -6.30
N PRO A 52 -3.45 -20.36 -5.55
CA PRO A 52 -3.43 -20.22 -4.09
C PRO A 52 -2.31 -21.02 -3.40
N ALA A 53 -1.94 -22.17 -3.96
CA ALA A 53 -0.83 -22.99 -3.47
C ALA A 53 0.52 -22.27 -3.52
N ASP A 54 0.71 -21.38 -4.50
CA ASP A 54 1.93 -20.59 -4.66
C ASP A 54 2.06 -19.44 -3.65
N CYS A 55 1.01 -19.16 -2.88
CA CYS A 55 0.89 -18.02 -1.97
C CYS A 55 0.96 -18.42 -0.47
N GLN A 56 1.22 -19.69 -0.15
CA GLN A 56 1.25 -20.21 1.24
C GLN A 56 2.64 -20.18 1.91
N SER A 57 3.56 -19.36 1.41
CA SER A 57 4.89 -19.16 2.03
C SER A 57 4.85 -18.17 3.19
#